data_AF-A0A3A5Q7G0-F1
#
_entry.id   AF-A0A3A5Q7G0-F1
#
_cell.length_a   1.000
_cell.length_b   1.000
_cell.length_c   1.000
_cell.angle_alpha   90.00
_cell.angle_beta   90.00
_cell.angle_gamma   90.00
#
_symmetry.space_group_name_H-M   'P 1'
#
loop_
_entity.id
_entity.type
_entity.pdbx_description
1 polymer ?
#
loop_
_entity_poly.entity_id
_entity_poly.type
_entity_poly.pdbx_seq_one_letter_code
_entity_poly.pdbx_strand_id
1 'polypeptide(L)' 'MLSVSFFNEVKNKLNIQTLNDMRTRRLSKEQGKQCNISRFPNFHKSGSIKGMKRIYYGMDALLVRCGDYIYK' A
#
# COMPACT_ATOMS: atom_id res chain seq x y z
N MET A 1 -12.06 4.48 -9.27
CA MET A 1 -11.37 3.17 -9.35
C MET A 1 -9.88 3.42 -9.27
N LEU A 2 -9.18 2.94 -8.24
CA LEU A 2 -7.72 2.85 -8.28
C LEU A 2 -7.39 1.97 -9.49
N SER A 3 -6.74 2.52 -10.51
CA SER A 3 -6.56 1.79 -11.75
C SER A 3 -5.73 0.54 -11.46
N VAL A 4 -6.23 -0.61 -11.90
CA VAL A 4 -5.60 -1.93 -11.78
C VAL A 4 -4.13 -1.90 -12.22
N SER A 5 -3.77 -0.96 -13.11
CA SER A 5 -2.42 -0.66 -13.56
C SER A 5 -1.44 -0.21 -12.47
N PHE A 6 -1.82 0.65 -11.51
CA PHE A 6 -0.90 1.06 -10.43
C PHE A 6 -0.60 -0.11 -9.48
N PHE A 7 -1.64 -0.87 -9.16
CA PHE A 7 -1.52 -2.01 -8.27
C PHE A 7 -0.60 -3.09 -8.88
N ASN A 8 -0.72 -3.31 -10.19
CA ASN A 8 0.16 -4.19 -10.93
C ASN A 8 1.58 -3.62 -11.08
N GLU A 9 1.74 -2.30 -11.22
CA GLU A 9 3.05 -1.64 -11.24
C GLU A 9 3.80 -1.84 -9.91
N VAL A 10 3.13 -1.60 -8.78
CA VAL A 10 3.70 -1.82 -7.44
C VAL A 10 4.01 -3.30 -7.21
N LYS A 11 3.10 -4.21 -7.60
CA LYS A 11 3.35 -5.66 -7.52
C LYS A 11 4.57 -6.10 -8.32
N ASN A 12 4.70 -5.65 -9.56
CA ASN A 12 5.81 -5.99 -10.44
C ASN A 12 7.14 -5.42 -9.92
N LYS A 13 7.17 -4.13 -9.50
CA LYS A 13 8.36 -3.51 -8.92
C LYS A 13 8.81 -4.16 -7.60
N LEU A 14 7.88 -4.75 -6.85
CA LEU A 14 8.17 -5.42 -5.58
C LEU A 14 8.24 -6.95 -5.70
N ASN A 15 8.19 -7.51 -6.91
CA ASN A 15 8.20 -8.96 -7.20
C ASN A 15 7.17 -9.76 -6.37
N ILE A 16 5.94 -9.26 -6.28
CA ILE A 16 4.88 -9.85 -5.44
C ILE A 16 4.02 -10.79 -6.29
N GLN A 17 4.17 -12.10 -6.09
CA GLN A 17 3.41 -13.13 -6.82
C GLN A 17 2.01 -13.40 -6.24
N THR A 18 1.74 -13.14 -4.95
CA THR A 18 0.44 -13.46 -4.33
C THR A 18 0.04 -12.48 -3.21
N LEU A 19 -1.23 -12.02 -3.26
CA LEU A 19 -1.88 -11.11 -2.30
C LEU A 19 -2.46 -11.80 -1.06
N ASN A 20 -2.12 -13.06 -0.78
CA ASN A 20 -2.81 -13.81 0.28
C ASN A 20 -2.33 -13.47 1.70
N ASP A 21 -1.46 -12.48 1.88
CA ASP A 21 -0.91 -12.16 3.19
C ASP A 21 -1.41 -10.80 3.68
N MET A 22 -1.94 -10.78 4.91
CA MET A 22 -2.42 -9.59 5.61
C MET A 22 -1.34 -8.51 5.81
N ARG A 23 -0.08 -8.85 5.51
CA ARG A 23 1.09 -8.00 5.68
C ARG A 23 1.07 -6.75 4.80
N THR A 24 1.23 -5.61 5.45
CA THR A 24 1.60 -4.34 4.81
C THR A 24 2.98 -4.46 4.18
N ARG A 25 3.14 -3.93 2.97
CA ARG A 25 4.45 -3.89 2.31
C ARG A 25 5.17 -2.60 2.63
N ARG A 26 6.49 -2.63 2.65
CA ARG A 26 7.31 -1.43 2.83
C ARG A 26 7.88 -1.01 1.48
N LEU A 27 7.91 0.30 1.29
CA LEU A 27 8.47 0.97 0.14
C LEU A 27 9.46 2.03 0.65
N SER A 28 10.62 2.16 -0.01
CA SER A 28 11.53 3.26 0.29
C SER A 28 10.93 4.60 -0.16
N LYS A 29 11.44 5.73 0.37
CA LYS A 29 10.96 7.06 -0.04
C LYS A 29 11.25 7.31 -1.52
N GLU A 30 12.38 6.83 -2.02
CA GLU A 30 12.83 6.92 -3.41
C GLU A 30 11.89 6.13 -4.33
N GLN A 31 11.60 4.88 -3.97
CA GLN A 31 10.62 4.04 -4.68
C GLN A 31 9.22 4.68 -4.65
N GLY A 32 8.85 5.31 -3.54
CA GLY A 32 7.57 6.02 -3.38
C GLY A 32 7.45 7.19 -4.34
N LYS A 33 8.51 7.97 -4.48
CA LYS A 33 8.59 9.05 -5.47
C LYS A 33 8.51 8.50 -6.90
N GLN A 34 9.26 7.45 -7.21
CA GLN A 34 9.24 6.81 -8.53
C GLN A 34 7.86 6.26 -8.92
N CYS A 35 7.08 5.77 -7.96
CA CYS A 35 5.74 5.26 -8.19
C CYS A 35 4.64 6.34 -8.02
N ASN A 36 5.03 7.59 -7.74
CA ASN A 36 4.14 8.70 -7.44
C ASN A 36 3.05 8.30 -6.42
N ILE A 37 3.43 7.66 -5.31
CA ILE A 37 2.47 7.12 -4.33
C ILE A 37 1.72 8.21 -3.56
N SER A 38 2.24 9.44 -3.56
CA SER A 38 1.61 10.61 -2.95
C SER A 38 0.26 10.97 -3.55
N ARG A 39 -0.07 10.47 -4.74
CA ARG A 39 -1.40 10.63 -5.34
C ARG A 39 -2.51 9.85 -4.63
N PHE A 40 -2.13 8.88 -3.78
CA PHE A 40 -3.08 8.05 -3.05
C PHE A 40 -3.34 8.59 -1.64
N PRO A 41 -4.55 8.36 -1.10
CA PRO A 41 -4.84 8.72 0.27
C PRO A 41 -3.87 8.00 1.21
N ASN A 42 -3.32 8.77 2.16
CA ASN A 42 -2.43 8.27 3.19
C ASN A 42 -3.06 8.45 4.57
N PHE A 43 -2.58 7.67 5.53
CA PHE A 43 -2.98 7.77 6.92
C PHE A 43 -1.79 7.69 7.87
N HIS A 44 -2.05 8.11 9.12
CA HIS A 44 -1.03 8.32 10.12
C HIS A 44 -0.30 7.03 10.52
N LYS A 45 0.99 7.19 10.84
CA LYS A 45 1.93 6.10 11.15
C LYS A 45 1.57 5.21 12.32
N SER A 46 0.83 5.76 13.28
CA SER A 46 0.33 5.06 14.47
C SER A 46 -0.97 4.30 14.23
N GLY A 47 -1.58 4.44 13.04
CA GLY A 47 -2.83 3.76 12.70
C GLY A 47 -2.69 2.24 12.70
N SER A 48 -3.69 1.55 13.23
CA SER A 48 -3.75 0.09 13.20
C SER A 48 -4.05 -0.41 11.78
N ILE A 49 -3.08 -1.06 11.13
CA ILE A 49 -3.26 -1.68 9.80
C ILE A 49 -4.46 -2.63 9.79
N LYS A 50 -4.58 -3.49 10.81
CA LYS A 50 -5.70 -4.44 10.93
C LYS A 50 -7.03 -3.71 11.07
N GLY A 51 -7.06 -2.63 11.87
CA GLY A 51 -8.24 -1.78 12.02
C GLY A 51 -8.63 -1.11 10.70
N MET A 52 -7.66 -0.53 9.99
CA MET A 52 -7.89 0.16 8.72
C MET A 52 -8.41 -0.78 7.64
N LYS A 53 -7.82 -1.97 7.51
CA LYS A 53 -8.30 -3.02 6.60
C LYS A 53 -9.73 -3.41 6.94
N ARG A 54 -10.00 -3.75 8.21
CA ARG A 54 -11.33 -4.20 8.65
C ARG A 54 -12.43 -3.16 8.44
N ILE A 55 -12.15 -1.89 8.74
CA ILE A 55 -13.17 -0.83 8.79
C ILE A 55 -13.34 -0.15 7.42
N TYR A 56 -12.27 0.06 6.66
CA TYR A 56 -12.30 0.95 5.50
C TYR A 56 -11.96 0.31 4.15
N TYR A 57 -11.13 -0.74 4.12
CA TYR A 57 -10.52 -1.19 2.86
C TYR A 57 -10.79 -2.64 2.48
N GLY A 58 -11.25 -3.47 3.42
CA GLY A 58 -11.31 -4.92 3.28
C GLY A 58 -10.03 -5.59 3.78
N MET A 59 -10.16 -6.83 4.25
CA MET A 59 -9.04 -7.61 4.80
C MET A 59 -7.99 -7.95 3.73
N ASP A 60 -8.44 -8.05 2.47
CA ASP A 60 -7.62 -8.36 1.30
C ASP A 60 -6.94 -7.13 0.68
N ALA A 61 -7.17 -5.93 1.26
CA ALA A 61 -6.54 -4.72 0.75
C ALA A 61 -5.01 -4.80 0.90
N LEU A 62 -4.29 -4.43 -0.16
CA LEU A 62 -2.87 -4.14 -0.02
C LEU A 62 -2.72 -2.73 0.56
N LEU A 63 -1.89 -2.62 1.58
CA LEU A 63 -1.48 -1.34 2.13
C LEU A 63 0.05 -1.26 2.01
N VAL A 64 0.54 -0.08 1.66
CA VAL A 64 1.96 0.17 1.43
C VAL A 64 2.44 1.22 2.41
N ARG A 65 3.43 0.88 3.23
CA ARG A 65 4.09 1.81 4.14
C ARG A 65 5.28 2.44 3.44
N CYS A 66 5.32 3.76 3.38
CA CYS A 66 6.45 4.51 2.85
C CYS A 66 6.85 5.59 3.87
N GLY A 67 8.04 5.41 4.45
CA GLY A 67 8.50 6.21 5.59
C GLY A 67 7.56 6.08 6.79
N ASP A 68 7.08 7.22 7.27
CA ASP A 68 6.11 7.28 8.36
C ASP A 68 4.68 6.94 7.90
N TYR A 69 4.33 7.16 6.65
CA TYR A 69 2.93 7.07 6.21
C TYR A 69 2.57 5.69 5.66
N ILE A 70 1.27 5.38 5.69
CA ILE A 70 0.70 4.20 5.03
C ILE A 70 -0.28 4.67 3.97
N TYR A 71 -0.17 4.09 2.78
CA TYR A 71 -0.92 4.41 1.57
C TYR A 71 -1.81 3.23 1.18
N LYS A 72 -2.96 3.53 0.57
CA LYS A 72 -3.85 2.56 -0.07
C LYS A 72 -3.50 2.39 -1.54
#